data_AF-A0A480BUN5-F1
#
_entry.id   AF-A0A480BUN5-F1
#
_cell.length_a   1.000
_cell.length_b   1.000
_cell.length_c   1.000
_cell.angle_alpha   90.00
_cell.angle_beta   90.00
_cell.angle_gamma   90.00
#
_symmetry.space_group_name_H-M   'P 1'
#
loop_
_entity.id
_entity.type
_entity.pdbx_description
1 polymer ?
#
loop_
_entity_poly.entity_id
_entity_poly.type
_entity_poly.pdbx_seq_one_letter_code
_entity_poly.pdbx_strand_id
1 'polypeptide(L)'
;MQRNMDLIRRILFYLEERTEFAAQLDLPIPGHEQNEVRYHCLLLAQAGLIDFEPEVTKNGRIIRAHVLGLNWAGHEFLDTIRSDSVWKRLISYGKDKGGSLPFDLLKGLGMELIKESIKQ
;
A
#
# COMPACT_ATOMS: atom_id res chain seq x y z
N MET A 1 14.79 -2.70 4.68
CA MET A 1 13.99 -1.83 5.55
C MET A 1 12.78 -2.63 6.03
N GLN A 2 12.17 -2.27 7.15
CA GLN A 2 10.97 -2.97 7.64
C GLN A 2 9.73 -2.47 6.88
N ARG A 3 8.78 -3.36 6.57
CA ARG A 3 7.50 -2.99 5.98
C ARG A 3 6.62 -2.29 7.02
N ASN A 4 6.32 -1.02 6.78
CA ASN A 4 5.44 -0.17 7.58
C ASN A 4 4.07 -0.07 6.89
N MET A 5 3.07 -0.70 7.52
CA MET A 5 1.72 -0.77 6.96
C MET A 5 0.96 0.57 7.05
N ASP A 6 1.26 1.41 8.05
CA ASP A 6 0.66 2.74 8.16
C ASP A 6 1.17 3.65 7.04
N LEU A 7 2.47 3.56 6.70
CA LEU A 7 3.03 4.28 5.56
C LEU A 7 2.45 3.79 4.24
N ILE A 8 2.28 2.48 4.05
CA ILE A 8 1.58 1.92 2.88
C ILE A 8 0.19 2.53 2.73
N ARG A 9 -0.61 2.54 3.81
CA ARG A 9 -1.96 3.12 3.79
C ARG A 9 -1.92 4.61 3.43
N ARG A 10 -0.98 5.38 3.99
CA ARG A 10 -0.78 6.80 3.65
C ARG A 10 -0.41 7.04 2.19
N ILE A 11 0.50 6.22 1.63
CA ILE A 11 0.88 6.32 0.21
C ILE A 11 -0.33 6.04 -0.67
N LEU A 12 -1.14 5.03 -0.37
CA LEU A 12 -2.33 4.71 -1.16
C LEU A 12 -3.34 5.87 -1.18
N PHE A 13 -3.64 6.47 -0.01
CA PHE A 13 -4.48 7.67 0.06
C PHE A 13 -3.88 8.84 -0.73
N TYR A 14 -2.58 9.10 -0.57
CA TYR A 14 -1.91 10.15 -1.31
C TYR A 14 -2.03 9.95 -2.83
N LEU A 15 -1.85 8.72 -3.32
CA LEU A 15 -1.95 8.40 -4.74
C LEU A 15 -3.39 8.55 -5.27
N GLU A 16 -4.41 8.25 -4.46
CA GLU A 16 -5.81 8.45 -4.83
C GLU A 16 -6.16 9.94 -4.97
N GLU A 17 -5.57 10.81 -4.14
CA GLU A 17 -5.83 12.25 -4.16
C GLU A 17 -5.09 13.00 -5.28
N ARG A 18 -4.11 12.35 -5.95
CA ARG A 18 -3.35 12.98 -7.04
C ARG A 18 -4.27 13.25 -8.23
N THR A 19 -4.19 14.48 -8.73
CA THR A 19 -4.88 14.92 -9.95
C THR A 19 -4.01 14.80 -11.20
N GLU A 20 -2.70 14.64 -11.03
CA GLU A 20 -1.74 14.55 -12.12
C GLU A 20 -1.35 13.11 -12.41
N PHE A 21 -1.48 12.71 -13.67
CA PHE A 21 -1.04 11.41 -14.15
C PHE A 21 0.40 11.49 -14.67
N ALA A 22 1.35 11.62 -13.74
CA ALA A 22 2.78 11.69 -14.03
C ALA A 22 3.59 10.76 -13.12
N ALA A 23 4.53 10.02 -13.72
CA ALA A 23 5.42 9.12 -13.02
C ALA A 23 6.34 9.91 -12.07
N GLN A 24 6.36 9.53 -10.78
CA GLN A 24 7.11 10.23 -9.75
C GLN A 24 7.86 9.25 -8.86
N LEU A 25 9.17 9.46 -8.72
CA LEU A 25 10.00 8.67 -7.81
C LEU A 25 9.83 9.07 -6.35
N ASP A 26 9.76 10.38 -6.10
CA ASP A 26 9.80 10.99 -4.77
C ASP A 26 8.43 11.53 -4.38
N LEU A 27 7.60 10.70 -3.75
CA LEU A 27 6.30 11.14 -3.27
C LEU A 27 6.47 11.97 -1.98
N PRO A 28 5.89 13.18 -1.90
CA PRO A 28 5.99 14.06 -0.74
C PRO A 28 5.05 13.60 0.39
N ILE A 29 5.38 12.49 1.05
CA ILE A 29 4.62 11.98 2.19
C ILE A 29 5.11 12.64 3.49
N PRO A 30 4.29 13.46 4.18
CA PRO A 30 4.73 14.17 5.37
C PRO A 30 5.17 13.23 6.51
N GLY A 31 6.28 13.57 7.15
CA GLY A 31 6.83 12.83 8.30
C GLY A 31 7.60 11.56 7.94
N HIS A 32 7.89 11.33 6.65
CA HIS A 32 8.66 10.17 6.18
C HIS A 32 9.83 10.60 5.30
N GLU A 33 10.95 9.89 5.44
CA GLU A 33 12.14 10.10 4.63
C GLU A 33 11.96 9.54 3.21
N GLN A 34 12.52 10.20 2.20
CA GLN A 34 12.33 9.81 0.79
C GLN A 34 12.73 8.36 0.51
N ASN A 35 13.83 7.87 1.11
CA ASN A 35 14.25 6.48 0.94
C ASN A 35 13.27 5.49 1.59
N GLU A 36 12.60 5.87 2.68
CA GLU A 36 11.54 5.06 3.28
C GLU A 36 10.34 4.99 2.35
N VAL A 37 9.89 6.13 1.81
CA VAL A 37 8.77 6.20 0.87
C VAL A 37 9.05 5.38 -0.39
N ARG A 38 10.22 5.55 -1.02
CA ARG A 38 10.64 4.78 -2.20
C ARG A 38 10.62 3.28 -1.97
N TYR A 39 11.11 2.82 -0.81
CA TYR A 39 11.08 1.40 -0.45
C TYR A 39 9.64 0.87 -0.39
N HIS A 40 8.72 1.62 0.21
CA HIS A 40 7.31 1.21 0.28
C HIS A 40 6.60 1.30 -1.06
N CYS A 41 6.96 2.25 -1.93
CA CYS A 41 6.48 2.28 -3.31
C CYS A 41 6.93 1.04 -4.10
N LEU A 42 8.18 0.60 -3.91
CA LEU A 42 8.66 -0.65 -4.51
C LEU A 42 7.90 -1.87 -3.99
N LEU A 43 7.54 -1.92 -2.70
CA LEU A 43 6.70 -2.99 -2.15
C LEU A 43 5.28 -2.97 -2.74
N LEU A 44 4.68 -1.79 -2.92
CA LEU A 44 3.37 -1.65 -3.57
C LEU A 44 3.40 -2.13 -5.03
N ALA A 45 4.46 -1.80 -5.76
CA ALA A 45 4.70 -2.28 -7.12
C ALA A 45 4.82 -3.81 -7.15
N GLN A 46 5.58 -4.41 -6.23
CA GLN A 46 5.71 -5.86 -6.10
C GLN A 46 4.40 -6.56 -5.72
N ALA A 47 3.54 -5.88 -4.95
CA ALA A 47 2.20 -6.35 -4.61
C ALA A 47 1.17 -6.14 -5.74
N GLY A 48 1.56 -5.50 -6.84
CA GLY A 48 0.67 -5.23 -7.97
C GLY A 48 -0.45 -4.24 -7.64
N LEU A 49 -0.22 -3.29 -6.74
CA LEU A 49 -1.22 -2.31 -6.30
C LEU A 49 -1.13 -0.95 -7.00
N ILE A 50 -0.05 -0.71 -7.74
CA ILE A 50 0.20 0.56 -8.41
C ILE A 50 0.67 0.31 -9.84
N ASP A 51 0.37 1.26 -10.71
CA ASP A 51 1.03 1.39 -12.00
C ASP A 51 2.30 2.23 -11.83
N PHE A 52 3.38 1.79 -12.46
CA PHE A 52 4.70 2.42 -12.29
C PHE A 52 5.61 2.15 -13.49
N GLU A 53 6.61 3.02 -13.65
CA GLU A 53 7.74 2.79 -14.56
C GLU A 53 8.93 2.23 -13.76
N PRO A 54 9.48 1.05 -14.12
CA PRO A 54 10.56 0.44 -13.37
C PRO A 54 11.91 1.07 -13.73
N GLU A 55 12.70 1.44 -12.72
CA GLU A 55 14.14 1.63 -12.90
C GLU A 55 14.84 0.30 -12.64
N VAL A 56 15.52 -0.22 -13.66
CA VAL A 56 16.14 -1.56 -13.62
C VAL A 56 17.65 -1.51 -13.73
N THR A 57 18.33 -2.42 -13.06
CA THR A 57 19.76 -2.68 -13.29
C THR A 57 19.99 -3.44 -14.59
N LYS A 58 21.25 -3.52 -15.05
CA LYS A 58 21.63 -4.26 -16.27
C LYS A 58 21.19 -5.73 -16.29
N ASN A 59 20.99 -6.35 -15.13
CA ASN A 59 20.51 -7.73 -14.98
C ASN A 59 18.99 -7.83 -14.74
N GLY A 60 18.23 -6.75 -14.98
CA GLY A 60 16.77 -6.76 -14.94
C GLY A 60 16.13 -6.64 -13.56
N ARG A 61 16.91 -6.45 -12.49
CA ARG A 61 16.36 -6.23 -11.15
C ARG A 61 15.80 -4.81 -11.05
N ILE A 62 14.53 -4.70 -10.66
CA ILE A 62 13.90 -3.42 -10.33
C ILE A 62 14.53 -2.87 -9.04
N ILE A 63 15.08 -1.67 -9.12
CA ILE A 63 15.70 -0.97 -7.97
C ILE A 63 14.87 0.22 -7.50
N ARG A 64 14.02 0.79 -8.36
CA ARG A 64 13.09 1.86 -8.01
C ARG A 64 11.80 1.74 -8.84
N ALA A 65 10.72 2.25 -8.29
CA ALA A 65 9.43 2.34 -8.96
C ALA A 65 9.06 3.82 -9.09
N HIS A 66 8.98 4.33 -10.31
CA HIS A 66 8.46 5.67 -10.61
C HIS A 66 6.95 5.58 -10.70
N VAL A 67 6.25 6.05 -9.67
CA VAL A 67 4.83 5.76 -9.44
C VAL A 67 3.95 6.64 -10.31
N LEU A 68 3.06 6.03 -11.10
CA LEU A 68 2.02 6.73 -11.87
C LEU A 68 0.78 6.96 -10.99
N GLY A 69 0.27 5.90 -10.37
CA GLY A 69 -0.94 5.96 -9.55
C GLY A 69 -1.39 4.58 -9.07
N LEU A 70 -2.56 4.53 -8.45
CA LEU A 70 -3.21 3.26 -8.10
C LEU A 70 -3.68 2.57 -9.39
N ASN A 71 -3.53 1.24 -9.43
CA ASN A 71 -4.26 0.43 -10.40
C ASN A 71 -5.57 -0.08 -9.78
N TRP A 72 -6.33 -0.88 -10.53
CA TRP A 72 -7.62 -1.40 -10.04
C TRP A 72 -7.50 -2.15 -8.71
N ALA A 73 -6.52 -3.05 -8.59
CA ALA A 73 -6.28 -3.79 -7.35
C ALA A 73 -5.85 -2.87 -6.20
N GLY A 74 -5.13 -1.79 -6.52
CA GLY A 74 -4.81 -0.70 -5.61
C GLY A 74 -6.05 -0.03 -5.02
N HIS A 75 -7.01 0.34 -5.85
CA HIS A 75 -8.28 0.91 -5.42
C HIS A 75 -9.08 -0.07 -4.55
N GLU A 76 -9.24 -1.32 -4.99
CA GLU A 76 -9.97 -2.34 -4.20
C GLU A 76 -9.32 -2.58 -2.83
N PHE A 77 -7.99 -2.63 -2.80
CA PHE A 77 -7.26 -2.78 -1.55
C PHE A 77 -7.41 -1.56 -0.65
N LEU A 78 -7.28 -0.35 -1.19
CA LEU A 78 -7.48 0.89 -0.45
C LEU A 78 -8.89 0.95 0.14
N ASP A 79 -9.93 0.64 -0.64
CA ASP A 79 -11.31 0.58 -0.15
C ASP A 79 -11.49 -0.45 0.96
N THR A 80 -10.77 -1.57 0.88
CA THR A 80 -10.76 -2.59 1.93
C THR A 80 -10.25 -2.05 3.26
N ILE A 81 -9.22 -1.20 3.22
CA ILE A 81 -8.57 -0.64 4.42
C ILE A 81 -8.94 0.82 4.69
N ARG A 82 -9.91 1.37 3.95
CA ARG A 82 -10.27 2.79 4.02
C ARG A 82 -10.86 3.13 5.37
N SER A 83 -11.74 2.28 5.88
CA SER A 83 -12.37 2.48 7.18
C SER A 83 -11.36 2.34 8.32
N ASP A 84 -11.30 3.35 9.19
CA ASP A 84 -10.45 3.32 10.38
C ASP A 84 -10.84 2.20 11.35
N SER A 85 -12.11 1.81 11.42
CA SER A 85 -12.55 0.71 12.27
C SER A 85 -12.02 -0.63 11.75
N VAL A 86 -12.12 -0.85 10.42
CA VAL A 86 -11.58 -2.04 9.75
C VAL A 86 -10.05 -2.07 9.87
N TRP A 87 -9.38 -0.94 9.62
CA TRP A 87 -7.93 -0.83 9.75
C TRP A 87 -7.43 -1.18 11.15
N LYS A 88 -8.04 -0.58 12.19
CA LYS A 88 -7.66 -0.86 13.59
C LYS A 88 -7.82 -2.33 13.94
N ARG A 89 -8.92 -2.97 13.49
CA ARG A 89 -9.12 -4.43 13.67
C ARG A 89 -8.00 -5.22 12.99
N LEU A 90 -7.70 -4.94 11.72
CA LEU A 90 -6.64 -5.64 10.97
C LEU A 90 -5.26 -5.51 11.63
N ILE A 91 -4.88 -4.31 12.08
CA ILE A 91 -3.61 -4.09 12.75
C ILE A 91 -3.58 -4.78 14.12
N SER A 92 -4.69 -4.79 14.87
CA SER A 92 -4.79 -5.54 16.12
C SER A 92 -4.56 -7.04 15.90
N TYR A 93 -5.21 -7.63 14.89
CA TYR A 93 -5.00 -9.05 14.54
C TYR A 93 -3.53 -9.38 14.25
N GLY A 94 -2.81 -8.50 13.57
CA GLY A 94 -1.36 -8.67 13.36
C GLY A 94 -0.58 -8.67 14.67
N LYS A 95 -0.83 -7.65 15.51
CA LYS A 95 -0.15 -7.50 16.81
C LYS A 95 -0.38 -8.71 17.71
N ASP A 96 -1.61 -9.21 17.78
CA ASP A 96 -1.99 -10.39 18.57
C ASP A 96 -1.28 -11.67 18.11
N LYS A 97 -0.85 -11.72 16.85
CA LYS A 97 -0.07 -12.81 16.26
C LYS A 97 1.45 -12.55 16.25
N GLY A 98 1.91 -11.51 16.94
CA GLY A 98 3.33 -11.21 17.14
C GLY A 98 4.02 -10.51 15.98
N GLY A 99 3.30 -9.89 15.04
CA GLY A 99 3.94 -9.20 13.91
C GLY A 99 3.00 -8.50 12.93
N SER A 100 3.48 -8.21 11.72
CA SER A 100 2.62 -7.73 10.63
C SER A 100 2.00 -8.91 9.89
N LEU A 101 0.72 -8.83 9.52
CA LEU A 101 0.06 -9.87 8.72
C LEU A 101 0.67 -9.98 7.32
N PRO A 102 0.84 -11.20 6.75
CA PRO A 102 1.10 -11.36 5.33
C PRO A 102 0.07 -10.60 4.49
N PHE A 103 0.49 -10.08 3.33
CA PHE A 103 -0.36 -9.22 2.51
C PHE A 103 -1.68 -9.89 2.12
N ASP A 104 -1.63 -11.15 1.67
CA ASP A 104 -2.82 -11.90 1.25
C ASP A 104 -3.80 -12.13 2.40
N LEU A 105 -3.29 -12.39 3.61
CA LEU A 105 -4.12 -12.56 4.80
C LEU A 105 -4.78 -11.24 5.21
N LEU A 106 -4.06 -10.12 5.08
CA LEU A 106 -4.61 -8.80 5.36
C LEU A 106 -5.74 -8.45 4.38
N LYS A 107 -5.56 -8.75 3.08
CA LYS A 107 -6.61 -8.61 2.06
C LYS A 107 -7.83 -9.48 2.38
N GLY A 108 -7.61 -10.75 2.71
CA GLY A 108 -8.68 -11.70 3.05
C GLY A 108 -9.52 -11.25 4.25
N LEU A 109 -8.85 -10.96 5.37
CA LEU A 109 -9.53 -10.51 6.60
C LEU A 109 -10.28 -9.19 6.37
N GLY A 110 -9.68 -8.22 5.68
CA GLY A 110 -10.35 -6.95 5.40
C GLY A 110 -11.67 -7.13 4.64
N MET A 111 -11.68 -8.01 3.64
CA MET A 111 -12.90 -8.34 2.89
C MET A 111 -13.97 -9.02 3.75
N GLU A 112 -13.57 -9.88 4.69
CA GLU A 112 -14.49 -10.49 5.65
C GLU A 112 -15.13 -9.43 6.57
N LEU A 113 -14.31 -8.52 7.10
CA LEU A 113 -14.78 -7.44 7.97
C LEU A 113 -15.78 -6.51 7.28
N ILE A 114 -15.56 -6.19 6.00
CA ILE A 114 -16.51 -5.39 5.22
C ILE A 114 -17.82 -6.14 5.02
N LYS A 115 -17.76 -7.44 4.68
CA LYS A 115 -18.97 -8.27 4.54
C LYS A 115 -19.77 -8.35 5.83
N GLU A 116 -19.12 -8.39 6.99
CA GLU A 116 -19.80 -8.32 8.29
C GLU A 116 -20.56 -7.00 8.46
N SER A 117 -19.95 -5.87 8.10
CA SER A 117 -20.58 -4.55 8.24
C SER A 117 -21.77 -4.30 7.31
N ILE A 118 -21.84 -4.98 6.16
CA ILE A 118 -22.97 -4.86 5.22
C ILE A 118 -24.18 -5.68 5.68
N LYS A 119 -23.96 -6.73 6.48
CA LYS A 119 -25.02 -7.62 6.98
C LYS A 119 -25.75 -7.07 8.20
N GLN A 120 -25.26 -5.98 8.79
CA GLN A 120 -25.88 -5.29 9.93
C GLN A 120 -26.79 -4.16 9.43
#